data_AF-A0A4Q3YUY6-F1
#
_entry.id   AF-A0A4Q3YUY6-F1
#
_cell.length_a   1.000
_cell.length_b   1.000
_cell.length_c   1.000
_cell.angle_alpha   90.00
_cell.angle_beta   90.00
_cell.angle_gamma   90.00
#
_symmetry.space_group_name_H-M   'P 1'
#
loop_
_entity.id
_entity.type
_entity.pdbx_description
1 polymer ?
#
loop_
_entity_poly.entity_id
_entity_poly.type
_entity_poly.pdbx_seq_one_letter_code
_entity_poly.pdbx_strand_id
1 'polypeptide(L)'
;LNFCVDHVRQYNKSYNYFSGLNDTDIQTYLKDSLTGHRPTWTMGAATGDTATNQAPPRAKRWTGKAKDPFNLFEGDAAAARAAAKVKKVRSLESKAFTTLGIPEDSSGETVRTRYKSLVKQYHPDANGGDRGHEDRLREVIQAYKLLKQSGFC
;
A
#
# COMPACT_ATOMS: atom_id res chain seq x y z
N LEU A 1 -7.52 -23.23 -41.95
CA LEU A 1 -7.55 -24.69 -41.78
C LEU A 1 -8.61 -25.01 -40.74
N ASN A 2 -9.86 -25.21 -41.18
CA ASN A 2 -10.96 -25.53 -40.26
C ASN A 2 -11.25 -27.03 -40.40
N PHE A 3 -11.09 -27.79 -39.31
CA PHE A 3 -11.45 -29.20 -39.30
C PHE A 3 -12.98 -29.34 -39.21
N CYS A 4 -13.57 -30.26 -39.99
CA CYS A 4 -14.96 -30.66 -39.79
C CYS A 4 -15.09 -31.53 -38.52
N VAL A 5 -16.32 -31.66 -38.00
CA VAL A 5 -16.60 -32.39 -36.74
C VAL A 5 -16.08 -33.83 -36.79
N ASP A 6 -16.17 -34.49 -37.95
CA ASP A 6 -15.69 -35.87 -38.12
C ASP A 6 -14.17 -35.98 -38.05
N HIS A 7 -13.43 -35.01 -38.60
CA HIS A 7 -11.97 -34.97 -38.48
C HIS A 7 -11.52 -34.63 -37.06
N VAL A 8 -12.23 -33.77 -36.33
CA VAL A 8 -11.95 -33.52 -34.90
C VAL A 8 -12.13 -34.80 -34.08
N ARG A 9 -13.18 -35.59 -34.37
CA ARG A 9 -13.42 -36.88 -33.71
C ARG A 9 -12.31 -37.89 -34.01
N GLN A 10 -11.91 -38.01 -35.27
CA GLN A 10 -10.83 -38.92 -35.66
C GLN A 10 -9.50 -38.52 -35.03
N TYR A 11 -9.19 -37.21 -34.98
CA TYR A 11 -7.99 -36.69 -34.34
C TYR A 11 -7.98 -36.96 -32.83
N ASN A 12 -9.06 -36.62 -32.12
CA ASN A 12 -9.17 -36.87 -30.68
C ASN A 12 -9.06 -38.35 -30.34
N LYS A 13 -9.55 -39.24 -31.23
CA LYS A 13 -9.43 -40.70 -31.06
C LYS A 13 -7.99 -41.19 -31.18
N SER A 14 -7.19 -40.58 -32.07
CA SER A 14 -5.77 -40.90 -32.22
C SER A 14 -4.86 -40.16 -31.24
N TYR A 15 -5.37 -39.16 -30.52
CA TYR A 15 -4.57 -38.30 -29.67
C TYR A 15 -4.23 -39.00 -28.36
N ASN A 16 -2.93 -39.18 -28.11
CA ASN A 16 -2.41 -39.62 -26.82
C ASN A 16 -1.42 -38.57 -26.32
N TYR A 17 -1.72 -37.94 -25.18
CA TYR A 17 -0.86 -36.92 -24.59
C TYR A 17 0.55 -37.45 -24.23
N PHE A 18 0.66 -38.74 -23.92
CA PHE A 18 1.93 -39.37 -23.53
C PHE A 18 2.70 -39.99 -24.70
N SER A 19 2.26 -39.78 -25.95
CA SER A 19 3.01 -40.30 -27.10
C SER A 19 4.39 -39.62 -27.19
N GLY A 20 5.46 -40.40 -27.01
CA GLY A 20 6.85 -39.92 -27.06
C GLY A 20 7.45 -39.49 -25.72
N LEU A 21 6.72 -39.61 -24.61
CA LEU A 21 7.28 -39.47 -23.25
C LEU A 21 7.89 -40.79 -22.79
N ASN A 22 8.96 -40.71 -22.01
CA ASN A 22 9.54 -41.87 -21.33
C ASN A 22 8.71 -42.23 -20.08
N ASP A 23 8.85 -43.47 -19.61
CA ASP A 23 8.12 -43.96 -18.42
C ASP A 23 8.35 -43.10 -17.17
N THR A 24 9.55 -42.51 -17.02
CA THR A 24 9.89 -41.61 -15.91
C THR A 24 9.06 -40.32 -15.94
N ASP A 25 8.81 -39.81 -17.13
CA ASP A 25 8.08 -38.55 -17.33
C ASP A 25 6.58 -38.78 -17.11
N ILE A 26 6.08 -39.95 -17.54
CA ILE A 26 4.72 -40.42 -17.25
C ILE A 26 4.52 -40.53 -15.73
N GLN A 27 5.44 -41.17 -15.01
CA GLN A 27 5.36 -41.29 -13.55
C GLN A 27 5.40 -39.94 -12.83
N THR A 28 6.22 -39.00 -13.32
CA THR A 28 6.30 -37.65 -12.75
C THR A 28 4.99 -36.89 -12.97
N TYR A 29 4.44 -36.96 -14.18
CA TYR A 29 3.13 -36.34 -14.49
C TYR A 29 2.01 -36.93 -13.62
N LEU A 30 1.99 -38.25 -13.42
CA LEU A 30 1.02 -38.89 -12.53
C LEU A 30 1.16 -38.40 -11.08
N LYS A 31 2.38 -38.32 -10.55
CA LYS A 31 2.65 -37.78 -9.21
C LYS A 31 2.16 -36.33 -9.06
N ASP A 32 2.45 -35.49 -10.05
CA ASP A 32 2.03 -34.09 -10.05
C ASP A 32 0.52 -33.93 -10.22
N SER A 33 -0.14 -34.82 -10.99
CA SER A 33 -1.60 -34.78 -11.18
C SER A 33 -2.36 -34.99 -9.87
N LEU A 34 -1.79 -35.78 -8.93
CA LEU A 34 -2.37 -35.99 -7.60
C LEU A 34 -2.44 -34.69 -6.79
N THR A 35 -1.50 -33.77 -7.02
CA THR A 35 -1.42 -32.48 -6.31
C THR A 35 -1.98 -31.32 -7.15
N GLY A 36 -2.54 -31.61 -8.32
CA GLY A 36 -3.04 -30.62 -9.27
C GLY A 36 -1.93 -29.75 -9.89
N HIS A 37 -0.76 -30.36 -10.16
CA HIS A 37 0.44 -29.70 -10.67
C HIS A 37 0.96 -28.56 -9.79
N ARG A 38 0.66 -28.62 -8.49
CA ARG A 38 1.17 -27.66 -7.51
C ARG A 38 2.46 -28.22 -6.90
N PRO A 39 3.55 -27.43 -6.85
CA PRO A 39 4.79 -27.87 -6.22
C PRO A 39 4.53 -28.12 -4.73
N THR A 40 4.78 -29.36 -4.28
CA THR A 40 4.68 -29.73 -2.86
C THR A 40 6.05 -29.69 -2.22
N TRP A 41 6.17 -28.99 -1.10
CA TRP A 41 7.38 -29.02 -0.27
C TRP A 41 7.28 -30.14 0.76
N THR A 42 8.32 -30.96 0.90
CA THR A 42 8.43 -31.89 2.03
C THR A 42 8.67 -31.08 3.30
N MET A 43 7.71 -31.09 4.22
CA MET A 43 7.88 -30.48 5.54
C MET A 43 8.86 -31.34 6.36
N GLY A 44 10.00 -30.76 6.76
CA GLY A 44 10.96 -31.40 7.70
C GLY A 44 12.15 -32.14 7.09
N ALA A 45 12.31 -32.22 5.76
CA ALA A 45 13.48 -32.84 5.13
C ALA A 45 14.63 -31.83 4.97
N ALA A 46 15.26 -31.47 6.09
CA ALA A 46 16.59 -30.87 6.10
C ALA A 46 17.61 -31.97 6.44
N THR A 47 17.94 -32.82 5.46
CA THR A 47 19.14 -33.67 5.50
C THR A 47 19.64 -33.97 4.09
N GLY A 48 20.80 -33.40 3.74
CA GLY A 48 21.78 -34.04 2.86
C GLY A 48 21.70 -33.77 1.36
N ASP A 49 22.63 -32.94 0.88
CA ASP A 49 23.28 -32.93 -0.43
C ASP A 49 22.66 -33.71 -1.60
N THR A 50 22.14 -32.96 -2.58
CA THR A 50 22.58 -33.07 -3.98
C THR A 50 22.11 -31.82 -4.73
N ALA A 51 23.07 -30.94 -4.98
CA ALA A 51 22.93 -29.82 -5.89
C ALA A 51 22.70 -30.34 -7.31
N THR A 52 21.47 -30.25 -7.81
CA THR A 52 21.26 -30.04 -9.24
C THR A 52 21.06 -28.54 -9.45
N ASN A 53 22.07 -27.96 -10.11
CA ASN A 53 22.14 -26.55 -10.48
C ASN A 53 20.99 -26.20 -11.42
N GLN A 54 19.88 -25.72 -10.86
CA GLN A 54 18.94 -24.81 -11.51
C GLN A 54 18.11 -24.11 -10.42
N ALA A 55 18.79 -23.30 -9.62
CA ALA A 55 18.10 -22.36 -8.74
C ALA A 55 17.43 -21.27 -9.60
N PRO A 56 16.12 -20.99 -9.44
CA PRO A 56 15.56 -19.78 -10.02
C PRO A 56 16.30 -18.56 -9.42
N PRO A 57 16.43 -17.45 -10.19
CA PRO A 57 17.22 -16.30 -9.76
C PRO A 57 16.70 -15.78 -8.42
N ARG A 58 17.51 -16.02 -7.37
CA ARG A 58 17.50 -15.39 -6.04
C ARG A 58 16.14 -14.80 -5.69
N ALA A 59 15.21 -15.64 -5.24
CA ALA A 59 14.14 -15.15 -4.38
C ALA A 59 14.84 -14.41 -3.24
N LYS A 60 14.65 -13.07 -3.21
CA LYS A 60 15.21 -12.20 -2.17
C LYS A 60 14.96 -12.90 -0.85
N ARG A 61 16.03 -13.31 -0.16
CA ARG A 61 15.98 -13.73 1.24
C ARG A 61 15.01 -12.79 1.93
N TRP A 62 13.92 -13.31 2.47
CA TRP A 62 12.95 -12.54 3.22
C TRP A 62 13.68 -11.95 4.42
N THR A 63 14.24 -10.75 4.24
CA THR A 63 14.70 -9.92 5.35
C THR A 63 13.43 -9.63 6.14
N GLY A 64 13.30 -10.21 7.33
CA GLY A 64 12.14 -10.22 8.23
C GLY A 64 11.51 -8.86 8.50
N LYS A 65 10.88 -8.30 7.46
CA LYS A 65 9.98 -7.16 7.49
C LYS A 65 8.80 -7.52 6.62
N ALA A 66 8.17 -8.64 6.99
CA ALA A 66 6.78 -8.86 6.69
C ALA A 66 6.05 -7.65 7.27
N LYS A 67 5.51 -6.76 6.43
CA LYS A 67 4.61 -5.74 6.93
C LYS A 67 3.32 -6.45 7.28
N ASP A 68 3.21 -6.90 8.52
CA ASP A 68 2.01 -7.52 9.05
C ASP A 68 0.89 -6.46 9.03
N PRO A 69 -0.14 -6.59 8.16
CA PRO A 69 -1.21 -5.61 8.07
C PRO A 69 -2.05 -5.53 9.35
N PHE A 70 -1.94 -6.51 10.23
CA PHE A 70 -2.69 -6.61 11.48
C PHE A 70 -1.84 -6.33 12.73
N ASN A 71 -0.54 -6.01 12.60
CA ASN A 71 0.39 -5.74 13.72
C ASN A 71 0.35 -6.79 14.86
N LEU A 72 0.13 -8.07 14.54
CA LEU A 72 0.03 -9.15 15.52
C LEU A 72 1.41 -9.51 16.13
N PHE A 73 2.50 -9.24 15.39
CA PHE A 73 3.87 -9.63 15.77
C PHE A 73 4.80 -8.46 16.16
N GLU A 74 4.35 -7.19 16.12
CA GLU A 74 5.13 -6.01 16.55
C GLU A 74 4.69 -5.50 17.95
N GLY A 75 4.52 -6.41 18.90
CA GLY A 75 4.30 -6.07 20.32
C GLY A 75 5.41 -5.14 20.82
N ASP A 76 5.01 -4.02 21.40
CA ASP A 76 5.82 -2.92 21.97
C ASP A 76 6.59 -2.01 20.99
N ALA A 77 7.10 -2.51 19.86
CA ALA A 77 7.81 -1.69 18.87
C ALA A 77 6.87 -0.78 18.04
N ALA A 78 5.63 -1.19 17.81
CA ALA A 78 4.66 -0.40 17.04
C ALA A 78 4.24 0.90 17.75
N ALA A 79 4.11 0.87 19.09
CA ALA A 79 3.74 2.04 19.89
C ALA A 79 4.82 3.13 19.86
N ALA A 80 6.10 2.75 19.93
CA ALA A 80 7.22 3.70 19.82
C ALA A 80 7.37 4.30 18.41
N ARG A 81 7.00 3.57 17.36
CA ARG A 81 7.03 4.05 15.97
C ARG A 81 5.84 4.93 15.59
N ALA A 82 4.68 4.72 16.23
CA ALA A 82 3.49 5.55 16.03
C ALA A 82 3.69 6.98 16.56
N ALA A 83 4.58 7.18 17.52
CA ALA A 83 4.82 8.47 18.17
C ALA A 83 5.56 9.52 17.32
N ALA A 84 6.17 9.18 16.16
CA ALA A 84 7.06 10.12 15.49
C ALA A 84 7.11 9.99 13.95
N LYS A 85 5.97 9.92 13.28
CA LYS A 85 5.91 10.34 11.87
C LYS A 85 5.47 11.79 11.79
N VAL A 86 6.42 12.71 12.02
CA VAL A 86 6.24 14.13 11.71
C VAL A 86 5.89 14.22 10.22
N LYS A 87 4.66 14.65 9.92
CA LYS A 87 4.22 14.86 8.54
C LYS A 87 5.09 15.96 7.96
N LYS A 88 5.87 15.66 6.92
CA LYS A 88 6.69 16.66 6.24
C LYS A 88 5.76 17.71 5.65
N VAL A 89 5.83 18.93 6.18
CA VAL A 89 5.03 20.06 5.75
C VAL A 89 5.44 20.45 4.33
N ARG A 90 4.48 20.51 3.41
CA ARG A 90 4.71 20.97 2.03
C ARG A 90 4.83 22.51 2.05
N SER A 91 5.50 23.10 1.05
CA SER A 91 5.70 24.57 0.99
C SER A 91 4.41 25.40 1.07
N LEU A 92 3.28 24.88 0.56
CA LEU A 92 1.97 25.53 0.68
C LEU A 92 1.39 25.44 2.10
N GLU A 93 1.63 24.34 2.80
CA GLU A 93 1.21 24.14 4.19
C GLU A 93 2.01 25.02 5.13
N SER A 94 3.33 25.18 4.92
CA SER A 94 4.18 26.12 5.65
C SER A 94 3.67 27.57 5.51
N LYS A 95 3.24 27.96 4.30
CA LYS A 95 2.59 29.26 4.08
C LYS A 95 1.25 29.37 4.84
N ALA A 96 0.45 28.32 4.87
CA ALA A 96 -0.78 28.32 5.65
C ALA A 96 -0.53 28.48 7.17
N PHE A 97 0.48 27.79 7.71
CA PHE A 97 0.87 27.94 9.13
C PHE A 97 1.37 29.35 9.45
N THR A 98 2.16 29.96 8.56
CA THR A 98 2.62 31.35 8.72
C THR A 98 1.47 32.35 8.65
N THR A 99 0.48 32.16 7.75
CA THR A 99 -0.72 33.03 7.70
C THR A 99 -1.59 32.96 8.95
N LEU A 100 -1.65 31.79 9.61
CA LEU A 100 -2.35 31.62 10.89
C LEU A 100 -1.50 32.04 12.10
N GLY A 101 -0.20 32.28 11.91
CA GLY A 101 0.73 32.65 12.98
C GLY A 101 1.02 31.52 13.98
N ILE A 102 1.08 30.26 13.50
CA ILE A 102 1.27 29.06 14.34
C ILE A 102 2.51 28.29 13.86
N PRO A 103 3.30 27.66 14.75
CA PRO A 103 4.35 26.73 14.33
C PRO A 103 3.80 25.52 13.56
N GLU A 104 4.64 24.97 12.69
CA GLU A 104 4.34 23.80 11.85
C GLU A 104 4.04 22.52 12.66
N ASP A 105 4.61 22.40 13.85
CA ASP A 105 4.46 21.25 14.76
C ASP A 105 3.21 21.32 15.66
N SER A 106 2.27 22.20 15.33
CA SER A 106 1.10 22.49 16.17
C SER A 106 -0.01 21.44 16.06
N SER A 107 -0.72 21.18 17.17
CA SER A 107 -1.82 20.20 17.18
C SER A 107 -3.06 20.75 16.47
N GLY A 108 -3.90 19.88 15.89
CA GLY A 108 -5.12 20.30 15.18
C GLY A 108 -6.08 21.13 16.05
N GLU A 109 -6.09 20.93 17.36
CA GLU A 109 -6.87 21.75 18.31
C GLU A 109 -6.40 23.20 18.37
N THR A 110 -5.08 23.42 18.36
CA THR A 110 -4.50 24.77 18.35
C THR A 110 -4.81 25.49 17.04
N VAL A 111 -4.79 24.79 15.90
CA VAL A 111 -5.17 25.34 14.59
C VAL A 111 -6.63 25.79 14.59
N ARG A 112 -7.55 24.95 15.08
CA ARG A 112 -8.98 25.28 15.19
C ARG A 112 -9.22 26.48 16.12
N THR A 113 -8.50 26.56 17.23
CA THR A 113 -8.65 27.65 18.21
C THR A 113 -8.17 28.98 17.64
N ARG A 114 -7.00 28.98 16.99
CA ARG A 114 -6.42 30.16 16.32
C ARG A 114 -7.26 30.64 15.14
N TYR A 115 -7.78 29.71 14.34
CA TYR A 115 -8.72 30.05 13.28
C TYR A 115 -9.96 30.78 13.84
N LYS A 116 -10.58 30.23 14.91
CA LYS A 116 -11.73 30.87 15.56
C LYS A 116 -11.40 32.27 16.11
N SER A 117 -10.21 32.48 16.67
CA SER A 117 -9.80 33.82 17.15
C SER A 117 -9.63 34.81 16.00
N LEU A 118 -8.98 34.41 14.91
CA LEU A 118 -8.75 35.28 13.75
C LEU A 118 -10.05 35.63 13.01
N VAL A 119 -10.96 34.66 12.88
CA VAL A 119 -12.28 34.92 12.29
C VAL A 119 -13.05 35.94 13.11
N LYS A 120 -13.09 35.81 14.45
CA LYS A 120 -13.76 36.80 15.31
C LYS A 120 -13.14 38.19 15.18
N GLN A 121 -11.82 38.28 15.05
CA GLN A 121 -11.10 39.53 14.90
C GLN A 121 -11.35 40.23 13.55
N TYR A 122 -11.43 39.46 12.45
CA TYR A 122 -11.59 40.00 11.10
C TYR A 122 -13.03 39.95 10.58
N HIS A 123 -14.00 39.55 11.41
CA HIS A 123 -15.39 39.48 10.98
C HIS A 123 -15.97 40.89 10.75
N PRO A 124 -16.62 41.17 9.61
CA PRO A 124 -17.16 42.49 9.30
C PRO A 124 -18.26 42.92 10.30
N ASP A 125 -19.02 41.97 10.84
CA ASP A 125 -20.06 42.25 11.86
C ASP A 125 -19.46 42.75 13.18
N ALA A 126 -18.27 42.25 13.57
CA ALA A 126 -17.59 42.69 14.78
C ALA A 126 -16.89 44.05 14.58
N ASN A 127 -16.53 44.37 13.33
CA ASN A 127 -15.81 45.58 12.93
C ASN A 127 -16.73 46.64 12.30
N GLY A 128 -18.04 46.60 12.59
CA GLY A 128 -18.97 47.66 12.16
C GLY A 128 -19.13 47.82 10.65
N GLY A 129 -18.84 46.80 9.84
CA GLY A 129 -18.93 46.83 8.38
C GLY A 129 -17.64 47.24 7.65
N ASP A 130 -16.52 47.42 8.37
CA ASP A 130 -15.24 47.75 7.76
C ASP A 130 -14.71 46.63 6.86
N ARG A 131 -14.68 46.89 5.55
CA ARG A 131 -14.19 45.96 4.52
C ARG A 131 -12.66 45.83 4.45
N GLY A 132 -11.91 46.64 5.19
CA GLY A 132 -10.45 46.64 5.16
C GLY A 132 -9.79 45.34 5.64
N HIS A 133 -10.52 44.49 6.36
CA HIS A 133 -10.04 43.18 6.84
C HIS A 133 -10.55 42.00 6.02
N GLU A 134 -11.32 42.25 4.96
CA GLU A 134 -11.93 41.19 4.15
C GLU A 134 -10.88 40.32 3.45
N ASP A 135 -9.82 40.92 2.91
CA ASP A 135 -8.76 40.17 2.23
C ASP A 135 -7.97 39.27 3.20
N ARG A 136 -7.66 39.77 4.41
CA ARG A 136 -7.04 38.95 5.46
C ARG A 136 -7.95 37.82 5.92
N LEU A 137 -9.25 38.06 6.03
CA LEU A 137 -10.22 37.03 6.37
C LEU A 137 -10.27 35.94 5.29
N ARG A 138 -10.23 36.32 4.01
CA ARG A 138 -10.17 35.37 2.88
C ARG A 138 -8.92 34.51 2.94
N GLU A 139 -7.76 35.10 3.19
CA GLU A 139 -6.48 34.39 3.36
C GLU A 139 -6.56 33.36 4.51
N VAL A 140 -7.06 33.76 5.67
CA VAL A 140 -7.21 32.89 6.85
C VAL A 140 -8.15 31.71 6.55
N ILE A 141 -9.25 31.93 5.84
CA ILE A 141 -10.18 30.87 5.44
C ILE A 141 -9.52 29.90 4.45
N GLN A 142 -8.77 30.40 3.48
CA GLN A 142 -8.05 29.57 2.50
C GLN A 142 -6.97 28.72 3.18
N ALA A 143 -6.19 29.31 4.08
CA ALA A 143 -5.17 28.61 4.86
C ALA A 143 -5.77 27.48 5.70
N TYR A 144 -6.88 27.75 6.42
CA TYR A 144 -7.55 26.73 7.21
C TYR A 144 -8.13 25.59 6.36
N LYS A 145 -8.73 25.91 5.19
CA LYS A 145 -9.22 24.88 4.26
C LYS A 145 -8.09 23.98 3.78
N LEU A 146 -6.93 24.55 3.47
CA LEU A 146 -5.75 23.80 3.04
C LEU A 146 -5.27 22.84 4.13
N LEU A 147 -5.09 23.33 5.36
CA LEU A 147 -4.65 22.50 6.50
C LEU A 147 -5.64 21.38 6.84
N LYS A 148 -6.94 21.64 6.65
CA LYS A 148 -7.99 20.61 6.80
C LYS A 148 -7.88 19.52 5.73
N GLN A 149 -7.58 19.88 4.48
CA GLN A 149 -7.42 18.92 3.39
C GLN A 149 -6.17 18.05 3.54
N SER A 150 -5.07 18.60 4.07
CA SER A 150 -3.85 17.84 4.35
C SER A 150 -3.88 17.05 5.67
N GLY A 151 -4.97 17.19 6.44
CA GLY A 151 -5.21 16.41 7.66
C GLY A 151 -4.34 16.84 8.85
N PHE A 152 -4.07 18.14 8.98
CA PHE A 152 -3.48 18.73 10.18
C PHE A 152 -4.56 19.20 11.18
N CYS A 153 -5.85 19.13 10.83
CA CYS A 153 -6.99 19.57 11.64
C CYS A 153 -8.00 18.46 11.87
#